data_AF-A0A062V451-F1
#
_entry.id   AF-A0A062V451-F1
#
_cell.length_a   1.000
_cell.length_b   1.000
_cell.length_c   1.000
_cell.angle_alpha   90.00
_cell.angle_beta   90.00
_cell.angle_gamma   90.00
#
_symmetry.space_group_name_H-M   'P 1'
#
loop_
_entity.id
_entity.type
_entity.pdbx_description
1 polymer ?
#
loop_
_entity_poly.entity_id
_entity_poly.type
_entity_poly.pdbx_seq_one_letter_code
_entity_poly.pdbx_strand_id
1 'polypeptide(L)' 'MTYSIGDIVRFKVGSDEIQEGEVQIVEERHDENILYINSFSGWAYKVNEERVVSLISEN' A
#
# COMPACT_ATOMS: atom_id res chain seq x y z
N MET A 1 -4.98 -12.89 1.87
CA MET A 1 -4.30 -11.66 1.42
C MET A 1 -5.37 -10.67 1.01
N THR A 2 -5.36 -9.49 1.61
CA THR A 2 -6.33 -8.44 1.31
C THR A 2 -5.95 -7.65 0.05
N TYR A 3 -4.65 -7.61 -0.27
CA TYR A 3 -4.09 -6.83 -1.36
C TYR A 3 -3.29 -7.71 -2.34
N SER A 4 -3.28 -7.30 -3.60
CA SER A 4 -2.59 -7.94 -4.72
C SER A 4 -1.76 -6.93 -5.49
N ILE A 5 -0.81 -7.42 -6.29
CA ILE A 5 -0.06 -6.56 -7.24
C ILE A 5 -1.05 -5.93 -8.22
N GLY A 6 -0.92 -4.63 -8.46
CA GLY A 6 -1.80 -3.82 -9.30
C GLY A 6 -2.93 -3.11 -8.53
N ASP A 7 -3.16 -3.46 -7.27
CA ASP A 7 -4.14 -2.77 -6.44
C ASP A 7 -3.73 -1.31 -6.20
N ILE A 8 -4.66 -0.37 -6.42
CA ILE A 8 -4.48 1.03 -6.06
C ILE A 8 -4.98 1.22 -4.62
N VAL A 9 -4.13 1.73 -3.74
CA VAL A 9 -4.44 1.87 -2.31
C VAL A 9 -4.18 3.28 -1.80
N ARG A 10 -4.96 3.69 -0.79
CA ARG A 10 -4.64 4.84 0.07
C ARG A 10 -3.91 4.34 1.30
N PHE A 11 -2.77 4.94 1.64
CA PHE A 11 -1.94 4.48 2.75
C PHE A 11 -1.29 5.64 3.49
N LYS A 12 -1.00 5.44 4.77
CA LYS A 12 -0.36 6.48 5.60
C LYS A 12 1.16 6.48 5.42
N VAL A 13 1.73 7.66 5.21
CA VAL A 13 3.16 7.97 5.30
C VAL A 13 3.37 8.87 6.52
N GLY A 14 4.30 8.54 7.43
CA GLY A 14 4.41 9.25 8.71
C GLY A 14 3.15 9.12 9.61
N SER A 15 2.82 10.18 10.37
CA SER A 15 1.69 10.20 11.30
C SER A 15 0.35 10.61 10.66
N ASP A 16 0.37 11.58 9.74
CA ASP A 16 -0.87 12.23 9.24
C ASP A 16 -0.94 12.37 7.71
N GLU A 17 0.11 12.00 6.98
CA GLU A 17 0.11 12.10 5.52
C GLU A 17 -0.53 10.84 4.92
N ILE A 18 -1.52 11.02 4.05
CA ILE A 18 -2.12 9.94 3.27
C ILE A 18 -1.68 10.11 1.81
N GLN A 19 -1.16 9.03 1.24
CA GLN A 19 -0.80 8.97 -0.15
C GLN A 19 -1.57 7.87 -0.88
N GLU A 20 -1.57 7.97 -2.21
CA GLU A 20 -2.14 7.00 -3.13
C GLU A 20 -1.03 6.40 -3.98
N GLY A 21 -1.17 5.11 -4.30
CA GLY A 21 -0.20 4.40 -5.11
C GLY A 21 -0.63 2.99 -5.44
N GLU A 22 0.13 2.38 -6.34
CA GLU A 22 -0.12 1.04 -6.84
C GLU A 22 0.80 0.03 -6.15
N VAL A 23 0.24 -1.05 -5.64
CA VAL A 23 0.99 -2.17 -5.05
C VAL A 23 1.80 -2.86 -6.14
N GLN A 24 3.11 -2.89 -5.98
CA GLN A 24 4.03 -3.53 -6.92
C GLN A 24 4.48 -4.92 -6.45
N ILE A 25 4.61 -5.10 -5.13
CA ILE A 25 5.03 -6.37 -4.51
C ILE A 25 4.27 -6.56 -3.20
N VAL A 26 3.85 -7.80 -2.95
CA VAL A 26 3.34 -8.27 -1.66
C VAL A 26 4.37 -9.24 -1.08
N GLU A 27 4.99 -8.89 0.03
CA GLU A 27 5.88 -9.74 0.80
C GLU A 27 5.12 -10.31 1.99
N GLU A 28 4.78 -11.59 1.92
CA GLU A 28 4.11 -12.30 3.00
C GLU A 28 5.10 -12.66 4.11
N ARG A 29 4.73 -12.37 5.36
CA ARG A 29 5.44 -12.85 6.55
C ARG A 29 4.46 -13.56 7.48
N HIS A 30 5.00 -14.29 8.44
CA HIS A 30 4.19 -15.07 9.39
C HIS A 30 3.21 -14.21 10.19
N ASP A 31 3.55 -12.95 10.48
CA ASP A 31 2.77 -12.08 11.38
C ASP A 31 2.14 -10.86 10.68
N GLU A 32 2.74 -10.37 9.59
CA GLU A 32 2.24 -9.21 8.83
C GLU A 32 2.66 -9.25 7.36
N ASN A 33 1.82 -8.74 6.46
CA ASN A 33 2.21 -8.53 5.08
C ASN A 33 2.84 -7.15 4.92
N ILE A 34 3.90 -7.10 4.11
CA ILE A 34 4.52 -5.84 3.71
C ILE A 34 4.20 -5.58 2.24
N LEU A 35 3.72 -4.38 1.95
CA LEU A 35 3.42 -3.90 0.61
C LEU A 35 4.52 -2.95 0.15
N TYR A 36 5.01 -3.17 -1.07
CA TYR A 36 5.86 -2.21 -1.76
C TYR A 36 4.98 -1.46 -2.75
N ILE A 37 4.87 -0.15 -2.57
CA ILE A 37 3.90 0.69 -3.27
C ILE A 37 4.64 1.80 -3.99
N ASN A 38 4.39 1.94 -5.29
CA ASN A 38 4.79 3.13 -6.03
C ASN A 38 3.70 4.18 -5.87
N SER A 39 4.00 5.25 -5.12
CA SER A 39 3.07 6.36 -4.98
C SER A 39 2.98 7.18 -6.26
N PHE A 40 1.79 7.70 -6.53
CA PHE A 40 1.54 8.70 -7.55
C PHE A 40 2.21 10.05 -7.25
N SER A 41 2.78 10.24 -6.06
CA SER A 41 3.69 11.36 -5.77
C SER A 41 5.07 11.22 -6.43
N GLY A 42 5.37 10.07 -7.06
CA GLY A 42 6.66 9.76 -7.67
C GLY A 42 7.69 9.08 -6.75
N TRP A 43 7.28 8.70 -5.53
CA TRP A 43 8.14 8.00 -4.56
C TRP A 43 7.72 6.54 -4.40
N ALA A 44 8.67 5.67 -4.10
CA ALA A 44 8.40 4.28 -3.73
C ALA A 44 8.45 4.10 -2.21
N TYR A 45 7.50 3.35 -1.66
CA TYR A 45 7.35 3.12 -0.24
C TYR A 45 7.28 1.63 0.10
N LYS A 46 7.82 1.29 1.28
CA LYS A 46 7.64 0.00 1.94
C LYS A 46 6.73 0.20 3.14
N VAL A 47 5.59 -0.48 3.16
CA VAL A 47 4.47 -0.16 4.05
C VAL A 47 3.86 -1.44 4.61
N ASN A 48 3.65 -1.51 5.93
CA ASN A 48 2.91 -2.61 6.55
C ASN A 48 1.43 -2.51 6.18
N GLU A 49 0.76 -3.66 5.99
CA GLU A 49 -0.65 -3.74 5.60
C GLU A 49 -1.57 -2.89 6.50
N GLU A 50 -1.29 -2.82 7.81
CA GLU A 50 -2.04 -2.02 8.79
C GLU A 50 -2.06 -0.50 8.52
N ARG A 51 -1.10 0.01 7.73
CA ARG A 51 -1.02 1.42 7.36
C ARG A 51 -1.85 1.73 6.10
N VAL A 52 -2.38 0.71 5.43
CA VAL A 52 -3.32 0.90 4.34
C VAL A 52 -4.67 1.28 4.91
N VAL A 53 -5.20 2.41 4.42
CA VAL A 53 -6.48 2.98 4.85
C VAL A 53 -7.63 2.38 4.03
N SER A 54 -7.42 2.19 2.72
CA SER A 54 -8.46 1.65 1.84
C SER A 54 -7.90 1.18 0.49
N LEU A 55 -8.51 0.15 -0.08
CA LEU A 55 -8.40 -0.19 -1.51
C LEU A 55 -9.27 0.77 -2.33
N ILE A 56 -8.74 1.27 -3.45
CA ILE A 56 -9.49 2.05 -4.44
C ILE A 56 -9.87 1.08 -5.56
N SER A 57 -11.11 0.59 -5.53
CA SER A 57 -11.70 -0.12 -6.68
C SER A 57 -12.32 0.91 -7.62
N GLU A 58 -11.84 1.01 -8.86
CA GLU A 58 -12.61 1.68 -9.91
C GLU A 58 -13.92 0.90 -10.12
N ASN A 59 -15.04 1.63 -10.13
CA ASN A 59 -16.39 1.10 -10.24
C ASN A 59 -16.94 1.34 -11.65
#